data_AF-A0A7K5PBN5-F1
#
_entry.id   AF-A0A7K5PBN5-F1
#
_cell.length_a   1.000
_cell.length_b   1.000
_cell.length_c   1.000
_cell.angle_alpha   90.00
_cell.angle_beta   90.00
_cell.angle_gamma   90.00
#
_symmetry.space_group_name_H-M   'P 1'
#
loop_
_entity.id
_entity.type
_entity.pdbx_description
1 polymer ?
#
loop_
_entity_poly.entity_id
_entity_poly.type
_entity_poly.pdbx_seq_one_letter_code
_entity_poly.pdbx_strand_id
1 'polypeptide(L)'
;VEAVLAAAEEQEAEKRRSITVEKELELEYDLGNLLAVDRNPPPAAALRGAGPRREALLQALARDNTQLLVSRLWELPAERAGGAGGPLVAQLPEPTFRLPREKPPPKPRPPTRWEQFARLKGIRRKKKTSLVWDEQAKEWRRRWGYRRAGGDPSRAWLAEVPAGADPEEDQFARLRREKRERVARNELNRLRNLARAHRAGSAVPAAPLHPTGHQDRDELRRVARVARVSTASLGRFQPRLPKEPAEPPSRSGGKKRRFEPLLGNLAAERSRQLELLRDMGSKKPVLDITRAVNKQLRQEEAEAAAANKGKKQSKRGKRGRRQQRPGRSSKKSGARRQQQQKPAGGGAG
;
A
#
# COMPACT_ATOMS: atom_id res chain seq x y z
N VAL A 1 -38.45 -50.13 -45.11
CA VAL A 1 -37.58 -49.77 -43.96
C VAL A 1 -36.32 -49.07 -44.46
N GLU A 2 -35.58 -49.68 -45.39
CA GLU A 2 -34.36 -49.09 -46.00
C GLU A 2 -34.59 -47.71 -46.64
N ALA A 3 -35.66 -47.51 -47.41
CA ALA A 3 -35.98 -46.19 -48.00
C ALA A 3 -36.30 -45.09 -46.96
N VAL A 4 -36.85 -45.47 -45.80
CA VAL A 4 -37.16 -44.53 -44.70
C VAL A 4 -35.89 -44.19 -43.92
N LEU A 5 -34.98 -45.16 -43.76
CA LEU A 5 -33.65 -44.94 -43.19
C LEU A 5 -32.80 -44.04 -44.09
N ALA A 6 -32.79 -44.28 -45.40
CA ALA A 6 -32.08 -43.45 -46.38
C ALA A 6 -32.59 -42.00 -46.38
N ALA A 7 -33.91 -41.79 -46.35
CA ALA A 7 -34.49 -40.45 -46.24
C ALA A 7 -34.15 -39.75 -44.91
N ALA A 8 -34.06 -40.50 -43.80
CA ALA A 8 -33.63 -39.96 -42.52
C ALA A 8 -32.13 -39.58 -42.53
N GLU A 9 -31.28 -40.41 -43.15
CA GLU A 9 -29.86 -40.15 -43.35
C GLU A 9 -29.62 -38.91 -44.22
N GLU A 10 -30.40 -38.73 -45.28
CA GLU A 10 -30.36 -37.53 -46.13
C GLU A 10 -30.74 -36.27 -45.34
N GLN A 11 -31.81 -36.33 -44.56
CA GLN A 11 -32.21 -35.21 -43.68
C GLN A 11 -31.17 -34.89 -42.61
N GLU A 12 -30.50 -35.91 -42.05
CA GLU A 12 -29.37 -35.69 -41.15
C GLU A 12 -28.17 -35.09 -41.87
N ALA A 13 -27.87 -35.54 -43.09
CA ALA A 13 -26.79 -35.01 -43.90
C ALA A 13 -27.03 -33.53 -44.27
N GLU A 14 -28.26 -33.15 -44.61
CA GLU A 14 -28.63 -31.75 -44.86
C GLU A 14 -28.46 -30.87 -43.63
N LYS A 15 -28.88 -31.36 -42.45
CA LYS A 15 -28.65 -30.67 -41.17
C LYS A 15 -27.16 -30.51 -40.91
N ARG A 16 -26.34 -31.53 -41.14
CA ARG A 16 -24.87 -31.47 -41.00
C ARG A 16 -24.26 -30.45 -41.98
N ARG A 17 -24.70 -30.43 -43.24
CA ARG A 17 -24.25 -29.46 -44.26
C ARG A 17 -24.53 -28.01 -43.85
N SER A 18 -25.65 -27.75 -43.19
CA SER A 18 -25.97 -26.41 -42.68
C SER A 18 -25.09 -25.96 -41.50
N ILE A 19 -24.49 -26.92 -40.78
CA ILE A 19 -23.67 -26.70 -39.58
C ILE A 19 -22.19 -26.58 -39.93
N THR A 20 -21.74 -27.32 -40.95
CA THR A 20 -20.36 -27.31 -41.43
C THR A 20 -20.06 -26.02 -42.18
N VAL A 21 -19.08 -25.27 -41.68
CA VAL A 21 -18.57 -24.05 -42.30
C VAL A 21 -17.12 -24.29 -42.67
N GLU A 22 -16.80 -24.20 -43.96
CA GLU A 22 -15.43 -24.34 -44.46
C GLU A 22 -14.78 -22.96 -44.62
N LYS A 23 -13.54 -22.83 -44.17
CA LYS A 23 -12.71 -21.63 -44.29
C LYS A 23 -11.31 -21.99 -44.72
N GLU A 24 -10.64 -21.07 -45.42
CA GLU A 24 -9.28 -21.27 -45.93
C GLU A 24 -8.26 -21.47 -44.80
N LEU A 25 -8.37 -20.67 -43.73
CA LEU A 25 -7.59 -20.83 -42.50
C LEU A 25 -8.51 -21.22 -41.35
N GLU A 26 -8.05 -22.19 -40.56
CA GLU A 26 -8.68 -22.56 -39.29
C GLU A 26 -8.64 -21.39 -38.30
N LEU A 27 -9.68 -21.30 -37.48
CA LEU A 27 -9.78 -20.29 -36.43
C LEU A 27 -8.90 -20.66 -35.23
N GLU A 28 -8.33 -19.65 -34.57
CA GLU A 28 -7.71 -19.84 -33.26
C GLU A 28 -8.75 -19.73 -32.16
N TYR A 29 -8.86 -20.75 -31.30
CA TYR A 29 -9.87 -20.81 -30.25
C TYR A 29 -9.25 -20.58 -28.87
N ASP A 30 -9.90 -19.76 -28.06
CA ASP A 30 -9.70 -19.65 -26.62
C ASP A 30 -11.04 -19.93 -25.92
N LEU A 31 -11.35 -21.22 -25.77
CA LEU A 31 -12.62 -21.68 -25.22
C LEU A 31 -12.82 -21.23 -23.77
N GLY A 32 -11.74 -20.99 -23.01
CA GLY A 32 -11.82 -20.47 -21.64
C GLY A 32 -12.40 -19.05 -21.58
N ASN A 33 -12.17 -18.24 -22.62
CA ASN A 33 -12.74 -16.91 -22.77
C ASN A 33 -13.90 -16.85 -23.78
N LEU A 34 -14.37 -18.01 -24.27
CA LEU A 34 -15.38 -18.12 -25.33
C LEU A 34 -15.04 -17.27 -26.56
N LEU A 35 -13.76 -17.27 -26.94
CA LEU A 35 -13.21 -16.40 -27.97
C LEU A 35 -12.74 -17.22 -29.16
N ALA A 36 -13.04 -16.74 -30.37
CA ALA A 36 -12.53 -17.26 -31.63
C ALA A 36 -11.89 -16.11 -32.42
N VAL A 37 -10.66 -16.30 -32.87
CA VAL A 37 -9.92 -15.34 -33.71
C VAL A 37 -9.88 -15.87 -35.13
N ASP A 38 -10.59 -15.16 -36.01
CA ASP A 38 -10.55 -15.40 -37.44
C ASP A 38 -9.41 -14.58 -38.07
N ARG A 39 -8.41 -15.26 -38.64
CA ARG A 39 -7.28 -14.63 -39.33
C ARG A 39 -7.52 -14.45 -40.83
N ASN A 40 -8.64 -14.95 -41.35
CA ASN A 40 -8.97 -14.82 -42.77
C ASN A 40 -9.21 -13.35 -43.12
N PRO A 41 -8.63 -12.83 -44.21
CA PRO A 41 -8.83 -11.45 -44.61
C PRO A 41 -10.29 -11.23 -45.03
N PRO A 42 -11.01 -10.26 -44.45
CA PRO A 42 -12.38 -10.01 -44.88
C PRO A 42 -12.39 -9.32 -46.27
N PRO A 43 -13.48 -9.47 -47.05
CA PRO A 43 -13.58 -8.88 -48.38
C PRO A 43 -13.59 -7.34 -48.31
N ALA A 44 -12.41 -6.73 -48.46
CA ALA A 44 -12.16 -5.31 -48.25
C ALA A 44 -12.97 -4.37 -49.18
N ALA A 45 -13.39 -4.85 -50.34
CA ALA A 45 -14.24 -4.09 -51.26
C ALA A 45 -15.68 -3.98 -50.73
N ALA A 46 -16.22 -5.05 -50.14
CA ALA A 46 -17.60 -5.12 -49.66
C ALA A 46 -17.79 -4.47 -48.27
N LEU A 47 -16.70 -4.23 -47.54
CA LEU A 47 -16.70 -3.50 -46.27
C LEU A 47 -16.58 -1.97 -46.41
N ARG A 48 -16.30 -1.46 -47.61
CA ARG A 48 -16.18 -0.01 -47.85
C ARG A 48 -17.57 0.63 -48.01
N GLY A 49 -17.93 1.50 -47.08
CA GLY A 49 -19.19 2.26 -47.06
C GLY A 49 -20.16 1.84 -45.94
N ALA A 50 -21.11 2.71 -45.62
CA ALA A 50 -22.20 2.40 -44.69
C ALA A 50 -23.45 2.01 -45.49
N GLY A 51 -23.99 0.80 -45.26
CA GLY A 51 -25.19 0.34 -45.96
C GLY A 51 -25.60 -1.09 -45.59
N PRO A 52 -26.82 -1.53 -46.00
CA PRO A 52 -27.39 -2.83 -45.62
C PRO A 52 -26.58 -4.03 -46.12
N ARG A 53 -25.86 -3.87 -47.23
CA ARG A 53 -24.97 -4.92 -47.78
C ARG A 53 -23.80 -5.24 -46.85
N ARG A 54 -23.27 -4.23 -46.15
CA ARG A 54 -22.17 -4.40 -45.19
C ARG A 54 -22.64 -5.16 -43.96
N GLU A 55 -23.79 -4.78 -43.40
CA GLU A 55 -24.37 -5.46 -42.23
C GLU A 55 -24.70 -6.92 -42.54
N ALA A 56 -25.27 -7.21 -43.71
CA ALA A 56 -25.53 -8.58 -44.14
C ALA A 56 -24.24 -9.43 -44.24
N LEU A 57 -23.14 -8.84 -44.73
CA LEU A 57 -21.85 -9.52 -44.82
C LEU A 57 -21.23 -9.75 -43.44
N LEU A 58 -21.25 -8.74 -42.56
CA LEU A 58 -20.78 -8.88 -41.18
C LEU A 58 -21.59 -9.93 -40.41
N GLN A 59 -22.91 -9.96 -40.62
CA GLN A 59 -23.79 -10.96 -40.01
C GLN A 59 -23.49 -12.37 -40.53
N ALA A 60 -23.25 -12.54 -41.83
CA ALA A 60 -22.84 -13.82 -42.41
C ALA A 60 -21.50 -14.30 -41.82
N LEU A 61 -20.47 -13.43 -41.78
CA LEU A 61 -19.18 -13.75 -41.18
C LEU A 61 -19.29 -14.08 -39.68
N ALA A 62 -20.10 -13.32 -38.94
CA ALA A 62 -20.34 -13.57 -37.52
C ALA A 62 -21.07 -14.90 -37.31
N ARG A 63 -22.10 -15.19 -38.10
CA ARG A 63 -22.81 -16.49 -38.09
C ARG A 63 -21.81 -17.63 -38.26
N ASP A 64 -20.99 -17.56 -39.30
CA ASP A 64 -20.02 -18.59 -39.64
C ASP A 64 -18.99 -18.82 -38.53
N ASN A 65 -18.44 -17.74 -37.96
CA ASN A 65 -17.50 -17.80 -36.85
C ASN A 65 -18.13 -18.33 -35.56
N THR A 66 -19.34 -17.89 -35.23
CA THR A 66 -20.08 -18.37 -34.06
C THR A 66 -20.45 -19.84 -34.18
N GLN A 67 -20.83 -20.30 -35.39
CA GLN A 67 -21.14 -21.70 -35.63
C GLN A 67 -19.94 -22.58 -35.32
N LEU A 68 -18.76 -22.23 -35.83
CA LEU A 68 -17.52 -22.95 -35.56
C LEU A 68 -17.15 -22.95 -34.06
N LEU A 69 -17.30 -21.81 -33.37
CA LEU A 69 -17.05 -21.71 -31.94
C LEU A 69 -18.01 -22.59 -31.12
N VAL A 70 -19.31 -22.55 -31.45
CA VAL A 70 -20.33 -23.35 -30.77
C VAL A 70 -20.10 -24.83 -31.00
N SER A 71 -19.75 -25.26 -32.22
CA SER A 71 -19.39 -26.66 -32.49
C SER A 71 -18.26 -27.14 -31.58
N ARG A 72 -17.19 -26.35 -31.41
CA ARG A 72 -16.09 -26.68 -30.47
C ARG A 72 -16.52 -26.72 -29.01
N LEU A 73 -17.49 -25.90 -28.60
CA LEU A 73 -18.03 -25.93 -27.23
C LEU A 73 -18.83 -27.21 -26.96
N TRP A 74 -19.57 -27.71 -27.95
CA TRP A 74 -20.33 -28.96 -27.83
C TRP A 74 -19.46 -30.22 -27.86
N GLU A 75 -18.23 -30.13 -28.38
CA GLU A 75 -17.22 -31.20 -28.30
C GLU A 75 -16.65 -31.38 -26.88
N LEU A 76 -16.80 -30.38 -25.99
CA LEU A 76 -16.25 -30.43 -24.63
C LEU A 76 -16.98 -31.44 -23.73
N PRO A 77 -16.27 -32.03 -22.74
CA PRO A 77 -16.89 -32.94 -21.79
C PRO A 77 -17.97 -32.20 -20.98
N ALA A 78 -19.19 -32.71 -21.06
CA ALA A 78 -20.35 -32.16 -20.38
C ALA A 78 -20.77 -33.04 -19.20
N GLU A 79 -20.94 -32.43 -18.04
CA GLU A 79 -21.39 -33.07 -16.81
C GLU A 79 -22.70 -32.45 -16.33
N ARG A 80 -23.54 -33.24 -15.65
CA ARG A 80 -24.74 -32.69 -15.00
C ARG A 80 -24.37 -32.14 -13.63
N ALA A 81 -24.48 -30.82 -13.48
CA ALA A 81 -24.15 -30.16 -12.23
C ALA A 81 -25.17 -30.48 -11.14
N GLY A 82 -24.77 -31.21 -10.09
CA GLY A 82 -25.66 -31.61 -8.99
C GLY A 82 -26.37 -32.96 -9.16
N GLY A 83 -25.88 -33.82 -10.07
CA GLY A 83 -26.42 -35.17 -10.28
C GLY A 83 -27.53 -35.23 -11.33
N ALA A 84 -28.40 -36.25 -11.24
CA ALA A 84 -29.37 -36.59 -12.30
C ALA A 84 -30.39 -35.47 -12.64
N GLY A 85 -30.73 -34.62 -11.68
CA GLY A 85 -31.68 -33.49 -11.88
C GLY A 85 -31.01 -32.16 -12.28
N GLY A 86 -29.69 -32.15 -12.43
CA GLY A 86 -28.92 -30.94 -12.70
C GLY A 86 -28.93 -30.47 -14.16
N PRO A 87 -28.66 -29.17 -14.42
CA PRO A 87 -28.40 -28.68 -15.78
C PRO A 87 -27.11 -29.31 -16.34
N LEU A 88 -27.07 -29.49 -17.66
CA LEU A 88 -25.87 -29.92 -18.37
C LEU A 88 -24.88 -28.75 -18.45
N VAL A 89 -23.66 -28.95 -17.96
CA VAL A 89 -22.61 -27.95 -17.89
C VAL A 89 -21.34 -28.52 -18.51
N ALA A 90 -20.73 -27.80 -19.45
CA ALA A 90 -19.43 -28.16 -20.02
C ALA A 90 -18.30 -27.64 -19.13
N GLN A 91 -17.24 -28.45 -18.96
CA GLN A 91 -16.02 -27.98 -18.30
C GLN A 91 -15.15 -27.22 -19.31
N LEU A 92 -15.02 -25.90 -19.11
CA LEU A 92 -14.17 -25.06 -19.97
C LEU A 92 -12.69 -25.19 -19.58
N PRO A 93 -11.77 -25.19 -20.56
CA PRO A 93 -10.33 -25.20 -20.28
C PRO A 93 -9.85 -23.86 -19.69
N GLU A 94 -8.63 -23.84 -19.15
CA GLU A 94 -8.02 -22.60 -18.68
C GLU A 94 -7.85 -21.59 -19.84
N PRO A 95 -8.10 -20.29 -19.61
CA PRO A 95 -8.00 -19.27 -20.64
C PRO A 95 -6.55 -19.10 -21.12
N THR A 96 -6.36 -19.12 -22.44
CA THR A 96 -5.03 -19.01 -23.07
C THR A 96 -4.61 -17.54 -23.19
N PHE A 97 -5.56 -16.64 -23.48
CA PHE A 97 -5.29 -15.22 -23.63
C PHE A 97 -4.89 -14.57 -22.29
N ARG A 98 -3.63 -14.14 -22.18
CA ARG A 98 -3.08 -13.56 -20.95
C ARG A 98 -3.52 -12.10 -20.80
N LEU A 99 -4.52 -11.87 -19.94
CA LEU A 99 -4.96 -10.52 -19.57
C LEU A 99 -4.10 -9.91 -18.45
N PRO A 100 -3.81 -8.61 -18.48
CA PRO A 100 -3.13 -7.93 -17.38
C PRO A 100 -4.02 -7.92 -16.13
N ARG A 101 -3.41 -8.13 -14.96
CA ARG A 101 -4.13 -8.09 -13.69
C ARG A 101 -4.53 -6.65 -13.34
N GLU A 102 -5.75 -6.47 -12.82
CA GLU A 102 -6.20 -5.19 -12.25
C GLU A 102 -5.30 -4.76 -11.06
N LYS A 103 -4.94 -5.73 -10.21
CA LYS A 103 -4.17 -5.49 -8.99
C LYS A 103 -2.84 -6.24 -9.01
N PRO A 104 -1.76 -5.61 -8.49
CA PRO A 104 -0.50 -6.29 -8.33
C PRO A 104 -0.66 -7.52 -7.44
N PRO A 105 0.17 -8.56 -7.63
CA PRO A 105 0.13 -9.72 -6.75
C PRO A 105 0.35 -9.31 -5.29
N PRO A 106 -0.29 -9.98 -4.33
CA PRO A 106 -0.15 -9.66 -2.92
C PRO A 106 1.33 -9.81 -2.52
N LYS A 107 1.94 -8.71 -2.03
CA LYS A 107 3.33 -8.75 -1.56
C LYS A 107 3.44 -9.71 -0.38
N PRO A 108 4.52 -10.50 -0.27
CA PRO A 108 4.75 -11.35 0.88
C PRO A 108 4.78 -10.49 2.15
N ARG A 109 4.12 -10.98 3.21
CA ARG A 109 4.05 -10.24 4.47
C ARG A 109 5.46 -10.16 5.08
N PRO A 110 5.95 -8.96 5.45
CA PRO A 110 7.25 -8.85 6.09
C PRO A 110 7.22 -9.56 7.45
N PRO A 111 8.29 -10.28 7.84
CA PRO A 111 8.32 -11.03 9.08
C PRO A 111 8.23 -10.09 10.29
N THR A 112 7.41 -10.45 11.26
CA THR A 112 7.28 -9.72 12.53
C THR A 112 8.56 -9.80 13.36
N ARG A 113 8.75 -8.91 14.33
CA ARG A 113 9.94 -8.94 15.21
C ARG A 113 10.08 -10.29 15.93
N TRP A 114 8.94 -10.88 16.33
CA TRP A 114 8.93 -12.17 16.99
C TRP A 114 9.31 -13.31 16.04
N GLU A 115 8.85 -13.28 14.79
CA GLU A 115 9.24 -14.28 13.78
C GLU A 115 10.72 -14.17 13.41
N GLN A 116 11.25 -12.95 13.31
CA GLN A 116 12.68 -12.72 13.13
C GLN A 116 13.47 -13.32 14.30
N PHE A 117 13.04 -13.06 15.54
CA PHE A 117 13.65 -13.64 16.73
C PHE A 117 13.53 -15.17 16.78
N ALA A 118 12.36 -15.71 16.48
CA ALA A 118 12.10 -17.15 16.46
C ALA A 118 12.96 -17.85 15.41
N ARG A 119 13.12 -17.26 14.23
CA ARG A 119 14.03 -17.76 13.19
C ARG A 119 15.49 -17.75 13.65
N LEU A 120 15.95 -16.66 14.26
CA LEU A 120 17.32 -16.54 14.78
C LEU A 120 17.60 -17.54 15.91
N LYS A 121 16.59 -17.86 16.72
CA LYS A 121 16.71 -18.82 17.83
C LYS A 121 16.31 -20.25 17.47
N GLY A 122 15.93 -20.51 16.22
CA GLY A 122 15.46 -21.84 15.78
C GLY A 122 14.17 -22.30 16.48
N ILE A 123 13.37 -21.39 17.03
CA ILE A 123 12.12 -21.71 17.73
C ILE A 123 11.07 -22.11 16.69
N ARG A 124 10.77 -23.41 16.63
CA ARG A 124 9.73 -23.96 15.75
C ARG A 124 8.34 -23.76 16.34
N ARG A 125 7.39 -23.31 15.52
CA ARG A 125 5.98 -23.14 15.93
C ARG A 125 5.32 -24.52 16.09
N LYS A 126 4.91 -24.87 17.32
CA LYS A 126 4.11 -26.07 17.61
C LYS A 126 2.61 -25.73 17.62
N LYS A 127 1.78 -26.60 17.04
CA LYS A 127 0.31 -26.48 17.13
C LYS A 127 -0.09 -26.75 18.58
N LYS A 128 -0.84 -25.82 19.19
CA LYS A 128 -1.41 -26.00 20.53
C LYS A 128 -2.87 -26.41 20.40
N THR A 129 -3.29 -27.41 21.17
CA THR A 129 -4.70 -27.83 21.25
C THR A 129 -5.54 -26.80 21.99
N SER A 130 -6.82 -26.72 21.60
CA SER A 130 -7.81 -25.85 22.25
C SER A 130 -8.17 -26.36 23.65
N LEU A 131 -8.25 -27.68 23.82
CA LEU A 131 -8.57 -28.36 25.07
C LEU A 131 -7.30 -28.69 25.86
N VAL A 132 -7.36 -28.50 27.17
CA VAL A 132 -6.33 -28.79 28.17
C VAL A 132 -7.03 -29.46 29.34
N TRP A 133 -6.44 -30.55 29.83
CA TRP A 133 -6.91 -31.23 31.02
C TRP A 133 -6.75 -30.31 32.24
N ASP A 134 -7.83 -30.08 32.97
CA ASP A 134 -7.84 -29.32 34.22
C ASP A 134 -7.82 -30.30 35.40
N GLU A 135 -6.72 -30.35 36.14
CA GLU A 135 -6.54 -31.29 37.26
C GLU A 135 -7.52 -31.05 38.40
N GLN A 136 -7.93 -29.79 38.63
CA GLN A 136 -8.86 -29.44 39.71
C GLN A 136 -10.29 -29.88 39.39
N ALA A 137 -10.68 -29.75 38.12
CA ALA A 137 -12.01 -30.11 37.67
C ALA A 137 -12.11 -31.55 37.14
N LYS A 138 -10.97 -32.23 36.91
CA LYS A 138 -10.87 -33.54 36.24
C LYS A 138 -11.65 -33.58 34.91
N GLU A 139 -11.57 -32.48 34.15
CA GLU A 139 -12.30 -32.29 32.89
C GLU A 139 -11.40 -31.67 31.82
N TRP A 140 -11.67 -31.99 30.55
CA TRP A 140 -11.07 -31.28 29.42
C TRP A 140 -11.71 -29.90 29.26
N ARG A 141 -10.96 -28.85 29.58
CA ARG A 141 -11.42 -27.46 29.50
C ARG A 141 -10.68 -26.69 28.42
N ARG A 142 -11.29 -25.60 27.94
CA ARG A 142 -10.65 -24.75 26.94
C ARG A 142 -9.43 -24.04 27.53
N ARG A 143 -8.37 -23.85 26.76
CA ARG A 143 -7.15 -23.15 27.19
C ARG A 143 -7.41 -21.67 27.52
N TRP A 144 -8.38 -21.07 26.83
CA TRP A 144 -8.80 -19.67 26.97
C TRP A 144 -10.31 -19.57 26.72
N GLY A 145 -10.94 -18.50 27.22
CA GLY A 145 -12.38 -18.26 27.08
C GLY A 145 -13.20 -18.69 28.31
N TYR A 146 -14.49 -18.97 28.10
CA TYR A 146 -15.42 -19.40 29.15
C TYR A 146 -14.97 -20.73 29.78
N ARG A 147 -15.01 -20.81 31.12
CA ARG A 147 -14.55 -21.97 31.92
C ARG A 147 -13.18 -22.48 31.48
N ARG A 148 -12.22 -21.57 31.28
CA ARG A 148 -10.85 -21.97 30.89
C ARG A 148 -10.19 -22.85 31.95
N ALA A 149 -9.31 -23.76 31.52
CA ALA A 149 -8.52 -24.59 32.41
C ALA A 149 -7.73 -23.72 33.41
N GLY A 150 -7.86 -24.02 34.71
CA GLY A 150 -7.26 -23.26 35.81
C GLY A 150 -7.93 -21.92 36.15
N GLY A 151 -9.11 -21.63 35.58
CA GLY A 151 -9.91 -20.44 35.92
C GLY A 151 -9.32 -19.08 35.51
N ASP A 152 -9.99 -18.00 35.89
CA ASP A 152 -9.45 -16.64 35.80
C ASP A 152 -8.83 -16.26 37.16
N PRO A 153 -7.54 -15.92 37.24
CA PRO A 153 -6.90 -15.57 38.52
C PRO A 153 -7.54 -14.33 39.17
N SER A 154 -8.14 -13.43 38.37
CA SER A 154 -8.88 -12.27 38.87
C SER A 154 -10.29 -12.58 39.39
N ARG A 155 -10.78 -13.81 39.19
CA ARG A 155 -12.08 -14.32 39.67
C ARG A 155 -11.89 -15.46 40.68
N ALA A 156 -10.64 -15.72 41.09
CA ALA A 156 -10.38 -16.65 42.18
C ALA A 156 -10.99 -16.09 43.47
N TRP A 157 -11.48 -16.98 44.33
CA TRP A 157 -12.09 -16.61 45.61
C TRP A 157 -11.03 -16.18 46.65
N LEU A 158 -9.76 -16.56 46.43
CA LEU A 158 -8.62 -16.22 47.27
C LEU A 158 -7.47 -15.75 46.38
N ALA A 159 -6.81 -14.66 46.78
CA ALA A 159 -5.57 -14.18 46.19
C ALA A 159 -4.49 -14.12 47.28
N GLU A 160 -3.39 -14.83 47.09
CA GLU A 160 -2.25 -14.79 48.00
C GLU A 160 -1.57 -13.42 47.92
N VAL A 161 -1.38 -12.77 49.07
CA VAL A 161 -0.65 -11.50 49.17
C VAL A 161 0.84 -11.83 49.28
N PRO A 162 1.69 -11.36 48.34
CA PRO A 162 3.14 -11.57 48.44
C PRO A 162 3.70 -10.95 49.72
N ALA A 163 4.63 -11.64 50.39
CA ALA A 163 5.32 -11.10 51.56
C ALA A 163 6.09 -9.83 51.18
N GLY A 164 5.66 -8.68 51.70
CA GLY A 164 6.22 -7.35 51.39
C GLY A 164 5.38 -6.47 50.45
N ALA A 165 4.16 -6.88 50.10
CA ALA A 165 3.19 -5.99 49.45
C ALA A 165 2.52 -5.06 50.46
N ASP A 166 2.16 -3.85 50.03
CA ASP A 166 1.42 -2.89 50.86
C ASP A 166 0.08 -3.51 51.32
N PRO A 167 -0.21 -3.52 52.64
CA PRO A 167 -1.44 -4.11 53.17
C PRO A 167 -2.73 -3.49 52.62
N GLU A 168 -2.66 -2.24 52.14
CA GLU A 168 -3.80 -1.47 51.64
C GLU A 168 -4.05 -1.64 50.11
N GLU A 169 -3.19 -2.34 49.36
CA GLU A 169 -3.39 -2.51 47.91
C GLU A 169 -4.31 -3.72 47.60
N ASP A 170 -5.44 -3.45 46.89
CA ASP A 170 -6.30 -4.52 46.35
C ASP A 170 -5.55 -5.36 45.30
N GLN A 171 -5.16 -6.57 45.69
CA GLN A 171 -4.45 -7.51 44.82
C GLN A 171 -5.26 -7.89 43.58
N PHE A 172 -6.60 -7.96 43.67
CA PHE A 172 -7.43 -8.23 42.50
C PHE A 172 -7.43 -7.05 41.52
N ALA A 173 -7.46 -5.81 42.01
CA ALA A 173 -7.32 -4.61 41.17
C ALA A 173 -5.96 -4.60 40.47
N ARG A 174 -4.89 -4.94 41.18
CA ARG A 174 -3.55 -5.08 40.59
C ARG A 174 -3.51 -6.15 39.49
N LEU A 175 -4.05 -7.35 39.73
CA LEU A 175 -4.13 -8.41 38.71
C LEU A 175 -4.94 -7.98 37.48
N ARG A 176 -6.05 -7.25 37.68
CA ARG A 176 -6.84 -6.67 36.57
C ARG A 176 -6.03 -5.63 35.79
N ARG A 177 -5.30 -4.74 36.49
CA ARG A 177 -4.44 -3.72 35.88
C ARG A 177 -3.32 -4.38 35.07
N GLU A 178 -2.60 -5.34 35.65
CA GLU A 178 -1.55 -6.10 34.96
C GLU A 178 -2.07 -6.82 33.71
N LYS A 179 -3.27 -7.44 33.77
CA LYS A 179 -3.90 -8.06 32.60
C LYS A 179 -4.17 -7.04 31.51
N ARG A 180 -4.75 -5.87 31.85
CA ARG A 180 -5.00 -4.78 30.91
C ARG A 180 -3.71 -4.25 30.29
N GLU A 181 -2.66 -4.07 31.09
CA GLU A 181 -1.35 -3.64 30.61
C GLU A 181 -0.69 -4.65 29.67
N ARG A 182 -0.77 -5.95 29.97
CA ARG A 182 -0.26 -7.01 29.08
C ARG A 182 -1.00 -7.01 27.74
N VAL A 183 -2.32 -6.84 27.75
CA VAL A 183 -3.14 -6.74 26.54
C VAL A 183 -2.78 -5.47 25.75
N ALA A 184 -2.71 -4.32 26.42
CA ALA A 184 -2.32 -3.05 25.79
C ALA A 184 -0.92 -3.11 25.19
N ARG A 185 0.05 -3.73 25.89
CA ARG A 185 1.41 -3.95 25.38
C ARG A 185 1.42 -4.85 24.15
N ASN A 186 0.58 -5.87 24.10
CA ASN A 186 0.44 -6.73 22.92
C ASN A 186 -0.12 -5.94 21.72
N GLU A 187 -1.19 -5.18 21.93
CA GLU A 187 -1.79 -4.37 20.86
C GLU A 187 -0.83 -3.28 20.37
N LEU A 188 -0.10 -2.64 21.28
CA LEU A 188 0.96 -1.69 20.94
C LEU A 188 2.06 -2.35 20.09
N ASN A 189 2.49 -3.55 20.45
CA ASN A 189 3.46 -4.31 19.64
C ASN A 189 2.90 -4.71 18.26
N ARG A 190 1.61 -5.07 18.18
CA ARG A 190 0.91 -5.35 16.92
C ARG A 190 0.90 -4.10 16.04
N LEU A 191 0.48 -2.95 16.57
CA LEU A 191 0.48 -1.67 15.85
C LEU A 191 1.88 -1.29 15.37
N ARG A 192 2.93 -1.51 16.19
CA ARG A 192 4.33 -1.31 15.79
C ARG A 192 4.80 -2.25 14.68
N ASN A 193 4.26 -3.46 14.58
CA ASN A 193 4.59 -4.38 13.50
C ASN A 193 3.84 -3.99 12.21
N LEU A 194 2.56 -3.64 12.31
CA LEU A 194 1.77 -3.14 11.17
C LEU A 194 2.37 -1.86 10.58
N ALA A 195 2.80 -0.94 11.45
CA ALA A 195 3.56 0.25 11.11
C ALA A 195 4.82 -0.04 10.29
N ARG A 196 5.62 -1.02 10.73
CA ARG A 196 6.83 -1.45 9.99
C ARG A 196 6.48 -2.10 8.67
N ALA A 197 5.39 -2.89 8.62
CA ALA A 197 4.92 -3.49 7.39
C ALA A 197 4.46 -2.43 6.37
N HIS A 198 3.73 -1.40 6.83
CA HIS A 198 3.30 -0.29 6.00
C HIS A 198 4.50 0.54 5.49
N ARG A 199 5.49 0.80 6.36
CA ARG A 199 6.73 1.49 5.96
C ARG A 199 7.54 0.72 4.92
N ALA A 200 7.57 -0.61 5.02
CA ALA A 200 8.24 -1.46 4.03
C ALA A 200 7.44 -1.60 2.72
N GLY A 201 6.10 -1.47 2.78
CA GLY A 201 5.21 -1.65 1.64
C GLY A 201 4.96 -0.41 0.79
N SER A 202 5.02 0.79 1.39
CA SER A 202 4.78 2.07 0.74
C SER A 202 6.08 2.71 0.26
N ALA A 203 6.28 2.79 -1.07
CA ALA A 203 7.37 3.53 -1.69
C ALA A 203 7.19 5.06 -1.59
N VAL A 204 5.97 5.52 -1.25
CA VAL A 204 5.65 6.94 -1.03
C VAL A 204 5.84 7.27 0.45
N PRO A 205 6.52 8.38 0.79
CA PRO A 205 6.76 8.80 2.18
C PRO A 205 5.48 9.38 2.79
N ALA A 206 4.47 8.54 2.99
CA ALA A 206 3.33 8.90 3.83
C ALA A 206 3.82 9.00 5.28
N ALA A 207 3.56 10.15 5.92
CA ALA A 207 4.02 10.42 7.27
C ALA A 207 3.52 9.31 8.23
N PRO A 208 4.42 8.66 8.98
CA PRO A 208 4.04 7.58 9.88
C PRO A 208 3.29 8.17 11.08
N LEU A 209 1.96 8.05 11.10
CA LEU A 209 1.12 8.37 12.27
C LEU A 209 1.10 7.25 13.31
N HIS A 210 1.97 6.25 13.17
CA HIS A 210 2.00 5.12 14.08
C HIS A 210 2.85 5.41 15.32
N PRO A 211 2.52 4.85 16.50
CA PRO A 211 3.27 5.06 17.73
C PRO A 211 4.65 4.38 17.69
N THR A 212 5.63 5.06 17.11
CA THR A 212 7.05 4.82 17.34
C THR A 212 7.38 5.24 18.77
N GLY A 213 7.98 4.34 19.56
CA GLY A 213 8.22 4.56 20.99
C GLY A 213 9.13 5.75 21.35
N HIS A 214 9.87 6.27 20.37
CA HIS A 214 10.59 7.52 20.46
C HIS A 214 10.13 8.36 19.27
N GLN A 215 9.28 9.35 19.52
CA GLN A 215 8.91 10.33 18.51
C GLN A 215 9.83 11.53 18.64
N ASP A 216 10.49 11.91 17.56
CA ASP A 216 11.31 13.12 17.54
C ASP A 216 10.40 14.34 17.75
N ARG A 217 10.96 15.45 18.29
CA ARG A 217 10.21 16.70 18.50
C ARG A 217 9.46 17.14 17.23
N ASP A 218 10.07 16.94 16.06
CA ASP A 218 9.47 17.29 14.77
C ASP A 218 8.38 16.32 14.33
N GLU A 219 8.44 15.05 14.74
CA GLU A 219 7.34 14.09 14.54
C GLU A 219 6.15 14.46 15.42
N LEU A 220 6.38 14.77 16.70
CA LEU A 220 5.33 15.21 17.62
C LEU A 220 4.64 16.48 17.11
N ARG A 221 5.40 17.44 16.58
CA ARG A 221 4.85 18.65 15.93
C ARG A 221 4.00 18.31 14.72
N ARG A 222 4.44 17.37 13.86
CA ARG A 222 3.66 16.91 12.70
C ARG A 222 2.37 16.20 13.12
N VAL A 223 2.43 15.36 14.15
CA VAL A 223 1.26 14.64 14.70
C VAL A 223 0.27 15.64 15.30
N ALA A 224 0.73 16.61 16.10
CA ALA A 224 -0.10 17.66 16.66
C ALA A 224 -0.82 18.46 15.57
N ARG A 225 -0.11 18.78 14.49
CA ARG A 225 -0.70 19.45 13.32
C ARG A 225 -1.77 18.62 12.63
N VAL A 226 -1.52 17.33 12.39
CA VAL A 226 -2.50 16.44 11.76
C VAL A 226 -3.72 16.27 12.67
N ALA A 227 -3.51 16.02 13.96
CA ALA A 227 -4.58 15.90 14.94
C ALA A 227 -5.47 17.15 14.95
N ARG A 228 -4.87 18.34 14.94
CA ARG A 228 -5.61 19.61 14.89
C ARG A 228 -6.45 19.77 13.63
N VAL A 229 -5.93 19.39 12.47
CA VAL A 229 -6.70 19.40 11.21
C VAL A 229 -7.82 18.36 11.25
N SER A 230 -7.57 17.17 11.81
CA SER A 230 -8.57 16.11 11.94
C SER A 230 -9.66 16.43 12.98
N THR A 231 -9.36 17.19 14.03
CA THR A 231 -10.32 17.64 15.04
C THR A 231 -11.15 18.84 14.56
N ALA A 232 -10.79 19.49 13.45
CA ALA A 232 -11.53 20.62 12.87
C ALA A 232 -12.82 20.19 12.14
N SER A 233 -13.58 19.26 12.71
CA SER A 233 -14.90 18.88 12.21
C SER A 233 -15.92 19.99 12.50
N LEU A 234 -16.79 20.27 11.51
CA LEU A 234 -17.94 21.18 11.66
C LEU A 234 -17.58 22.65 11.99
N GLY A 235 -16.40 23.12 11.58
CA GLY A 235 -16.00 24.52 11.76
C GLY A 235 -15.60 24.90 13.19
N ARG A 236 -15.54 23.93 14.12
CA ARG A 236 -15.02 24.13 15.48
C ARG A 236 -13.54 23.78 15.53
N PHE A 237 -12.69 24.78 15.70
CA PHE A 237 -11.24 24.62 15.73
C PHE A 237 -10.73 24.56 17.17
N GLN A 238 -9.83 23.61 17.45
CA GLN A 238 -9.15 23.56 18.75
C GLN A 238 -8.28 24.82 18.95
N PRO A 239 -8.41 25.55 20.08
CA PRO A 239 -7.58 26.70 20.38
C PRO A 239 -6.10 26.30 20.58
N ARG A 240 -5.18 27.22 20.29
CA ARG A 240 -3.74 27.03 20.53
C ARG A 240 -3.47 27.02 22.03
N LEU A 241 -2.56 26.16 22.47
CA LEU A 241 -2.07 26.28 23.84
C LEU A 241 -1.19 27.55 23.99
N PRO A 242 -1.17 28.21 25.16
CA PRO A 242 -0.52 29.51 25.36
C PRO A 242 0.99 29.57 25.02
N LYS A 243 1.69 28.42 25.00
CA LYS A 243 3.14 28.33 24.70
C LYS A 243 3.44 27.55 23.41
N GLU A 244 2.43 27.29 22.59
CA GLU A 244 2.63 26.61 21.32
C GLU A 244 3.20 27.60 20.28
N PRO A 245 4.36 27.31 19.65
CA PRO A 245 4.90 28.20 18.62
C PRO A 245 3.91 28.31 17.45
N ALA A 246 3.71 29.53 16.94
CA ALA A 246 2.82 29.76 15.81
C ALA A 246 3.27 28.91 14.60
N GLU A 247 2.38 28.04 14.12
CA GLU A 247 2.71 27.15 13.01
C GLU A 247 2.84 27.94 11.70
N PRO A 248 3.92 27.72 10.91
CA PRO A 248 3.99 28.23 9.55
C PRO A 248 2.90 27.56 8.69
N PRO A 249 2.32 28.28 7.71
CA PRO A 249 1.28 27.74 6.86
C PRO A 249 1.73 26.43 6.21
N SER A 250 0.83 25.46 6.29
CA SER A 250 0.82 24.18 5.59
C SER A 250 1.55 24.20 4.23
N ARG A 251 2.83 23.81 4.19
CA ARG A 251 3.53 23.50 2.93
C ARG A 251 3.16 22.11 2.37
N SER A 252 2.24 21.40 3.02
CA SER A 252 1.88 20.01 2.69
C SER A 252 0.91 19.88 1.50
N GLY A 253 0.40 20.97 0.97
CA GLY A 253 0.01 20.97 -0.44
C GLY A 253 1.29 21.21 -1.22
N GLY A 254 1.91 20.16 -1.77
CA GLY A 254 2.97 20.33 -2.76
C GLY A 254 2.55 21.43 -3.72
N LYS A 255 3.47 22.33 -4.09
CA LYS A 255 3.17 23.57 -4.85
C LYS A 255 2.24 23.21 -6.00
N LYS A 256 0.92 23.41 -5.81
CA LYS A 256 -0.05 23.05 -6.85
C LYS A 256 0.42 23.81 -8.06
N ARG A 257 0.65 23.12 -9.17
CA ARG A 257 0.95 23.80 -10.44
C ARG A 257 -0.24 24.70 -10.69
N ARG A 258 -0.09 25.98 -10.36
CA ARG A 258 -1.03 27.03 -10.72
C ARG A 258 -0.76 27.21 -12.20
N PHE A 259 -1.41 26.40 -13.03
CA PHE A 259 -1.45 26.69 -14.45
C PHE A 259 -2.20 27.99 -14.58
N GLU A 260 -1.62 28.93 -15.30
CA GLU A 260 -2.35 30.14 -15.64
C GLU A 260 -3.44 29.79 -16.64
N PRO A 261 -4.57 30.54 -16.63
CA PRO A 261 -5.61 30.39 -17.64
C PRO A 261 -5.00 30.54 -19.04
N LEU A 262 -5.46 29.73 -20.00
CA LEU A 262 -5.04 29.80 -21.41
C LEU A 262 -5.33 31.17 -22.05
N LEU A 263 -6.35 31.87 -21.54
CA LEU A 263 -6.70 33.25 -21.89
C LEU A 263 -6.64 34.09 -20.61
N GLY A 264 -5.42 34.46 -20.21
CA GLY A 264 -5.14 35.28 -19.04
C GLY A 264 -4.86 36.74 -19.37
N ASN A 265 -4.08 37.40 -18.52
CA ASN A 265 -3.63 38.77 -18.72
C ASN A 265 -2.47 38.83 -19.73
N LEU A 266 -2.76 39.24 -20.98
CA LEU A 266 -1.80 39.31 -22.10
C LEU A 266 -0.57 40.19 -21.79
N ALA A 267 -0.72 41.22 -20.96
CA ALA A 267 0.40 42.09 -20.58
C ALA A 267 1.41 41.35 -19.68
N ALA A 268 0.91 40.52 -18.76
CA ALA A 268 1.74 39.71 -17.87
C ALA A 268 2.42 38.54 -18.62
N GLU A 269 1.77 38.00 -19.66
CA GLU A 269 2.38 37.00 -20.53
C GLU A 269 3.53 37.60 -21.36
N ARG A 270 3.30 38.76 -21.98
CA ARG A 270 4.31 39.48 -22.77
C ARG A 270 5.52 39.87 -21.92
N SER A 271 5.33 40.34 -20.69
CA SER A 271 6.46 40.70 -19.82
C SER A 271 7.33 39.49 -19.47
N ARG A 272 6.72 38.33 -19.19
CA ARG A 272 7.45 37.08 -18.92
C ARG A 272 8.20 36.56 -20.14
N GLN A 273 7.59 36.66 -21.33
CA GLN A 273 8.26 36.31 -22.58
C GLN A 273 9.49 37.20 -22.81
N LEU A 274 9.38 38.51 -22.52
CA LEU A 274 10.52 39.44 -22.59
C LEU A 274 11.59 39.17 -21.53
N GLU A 275 11.21 38.79 -20.32
CA GLU A 275 12.15 38.36 -19.28
C GLU A 275 12.89 37.07 -19.69
N LEU A 276 12.18 36.08 -20.24
CA LEU A 276 12.80 34.86 -20.77
C LEU A 276 13.79 35.16 -21.89
N LEU A 277 13.47 36.08 -22.81
CA LEU A 277 14.38 36.51 -23.87
C LEU A 277 15.61 37.23 -23.31
N ARG A 278 15.45 38.07 -22.27
CA ARG A 278 16.57 38.72 -21.58
C ARG A 278 17.46 37.70 -20.88
N ASP A 279 16.87 36.70 -20.23
CA ASP A 279 17.59 35.63 -19.56
C ASP A 279 18.34 34.76 -20.56
N MET A 280 17.72 34.41 -21.69
CA MET A 280 18.37 33.68 -22.79
C MET A 280 19.48 34.48 -23.48
N GLY A 281 19.30 35.80 -23.61
CA GLY A 281 20.33 36.71 -24.14
C GLY A 281 21.46 36.95 -23.15
N SER A 282 21.24 36.72 -21.86
CA SER A 282 22.28 36.80 -20.85
C SER A 282 23.10 35.51 -20.82
N LYS A 283 24.42 35.61 -20.83
CA LYS A 283 25.32 34.44 -20.69
C LYS A 283 25.35 33.88 -19.24
N LYS A 284 24.39 34.27 -18.39
CA LYS A 284 24.33 33.82 -17.00
C LYS A 284 23.57 32.50 -16.93
N PRO A 285 24.08 31.48 -16.23
CA PRO A 285 23.37 30.22 -16.09
C PRO A 285 22.06 30.46 -15.31
N VAL A 286 20.93 30.07 -15.89
CA VAL A 286 19.58 30.17 -15.29
C VAL A 286 19.48 29.38 -13.98
N LEU A 287 20.32 28.36 -13.81
CA LEU A 287 20.42 27.56 -12.60
C LEU A 287 21.54 28.10 -11.72
N ASP A 288 21.22 28.34 -10.44
CA ASP A 288 22.22 28.61 -9.42
C ASP A 288 23.06 27.35 -9.16
N ILE A 289 24.16 27.23 -9.92
CA ILE A 289 25.09 26.09 -9.90
C ILE A 289 25.62 25.87 -8.48
N THR A 290 25.90 26.95 -7.75
CA THR A 290 26.45 26.86 -6.39
C THR A 290 25.47 26.19 -5.43
N ARG A 291 24.19 26.54 -5.52
CA ARG A 291 23.13 25.93 -4.71
C ARG A 291 22.86 24.48 -5.09
N ALA A 292 22.93 24.15 -6.38
CA ALA A 292 22.77 22.78 -6.87
C ALA A 292 23.90 21.89 -6.36
N VAL A 293 25.15 22.32 -6.50
CA VAL A 293 26.35 21.60 -6.02
C VAL A 293 26.31 21.44 -4.50
N ASN A 294 25.99 22.50 -3.74
CA ASN A 294 25.87 22.42 -2.28
C ASN A 294 24.76 21.46 -1.81
N LYS A 295 23.68 21.32 -2.59
CA LYS A 295 22.60 20.38 -2.27
C LYS A 295 23.03 18.94 -2.52
N GLN A 296 23.77 18.71 -3.60
CA GLN A 296 24.32 17.40 -3.94
C GLN A 296 25.36 16.95 -2.91
N LEU A 297 26.30 17.84 -2.55
CA LEU A 297 27.28 17.59 -1.48
C LEU A 297 26.60 17.20 -0.16
N ARG A 298 25.55 17.89 0.27
CA ARG A 298 24.80 17.51 1.49
C ARG A 298 24.09 16.17 1.38
N GLN A 299 23.61 15.80 0.19
CA GLN A 299 22.97 14.51 -0.03
C GLN A 299 24.01 13.39 0.05
N GLU A 300 25.14 13.55 -0.63
CA GLU A 300 26.26 12.62 -0.58
C GLU A 300 26.83 12.49 0.84
N GLU A 301 26.98 13.60 1.58
CA GLU A 301 27.38 13.58 2.99
C GLU A 301 26.35 12.87 3.88
N ALA A 302 25.05 13.08 3.67
CA ALA A 302 23.99 12.42 4.43
C ALA A 302 23.92 10.91 4.14
N GLU A 303 24.10 10.51 2.88
CA GLU A 303 24.18 9.12 2.44
C GLU A 303 25.44 8.44 2.96
N ALA A 304 26.59 9.10 2.89
CA ALA A 304 27.84 8.64 3.48
C ALA A 304 27.75 8.53 5.00
N ALA A 305 27.07 9.46 5.67
CA ALA A 305 26.80 9.40 7.11
C ALA A 305 25.84 8.26 7.47
N ALA A 306 24.84 7.97 6.64
CA ALA A 306 23.94 6.83 6.80
C ALA A 306 24.68 5.49 6.61
N ALA A 307 25.52 5.39 5.57
CA ALA A 307 26.38 4.23 5.32
C ALA A 307 27.41 4.01 6.44
N ASN A 308 28.01 5.09 6.96
CA ASN A 308 28.97 5.03 8.07
C ASN A 308 28.31 4.77 9.44
N LYS A 309 27.04 5.13 9.65
CA LYS A 309 26.27 4.70 10.84
C LYS A 309 26.11 3.17 10.88
N GLY A 310 26.00 2.51 9.72
CA GLY A 310 26.01 1.05 9.61
C GLY A 310 27.36 0.42 10.00
N LYS A 311 28.48 1.11 9.74
CA LYS A 311 29.84 0.62 10.07
C LYS A 311 30.31 0.99 11.48
N LYS A 312 29.84 2.08 12.08
CA LYS A 312 30.23 2.49 13.45
C LYS A 312 29.58 1.68 14.57
N GLN A 313 28.56 0.86 14.29
CA GLN A 313 27.97 -0.02 15.29
C GLN A 313 28.80 -1.29 15.56
N SER A 314 29.81 -1.60 14.73
CA SER A 314 30.67 -2.80 14.89
C SER A 314 32.03 -2.56 15.55
N LYS A 315 32.39 -1.32 15.92
CA LYS A 315 33.68 -1.00 16.58
C LYS A 315 33.57 -0.07 17.78
N ARG A 316 32.57 -0.28 18.65
CA ARG A 316 32.54 0.33 19.99
C ARG A 316 32.68 -0.74 21.06
N GLY A 317 33.85 -1.35 21.09
CA GLY A 317 34.32 -2.23 22.15
C GLY A 317 35.84 -2.12 22.27
N LYS A 318 36.32 -1.78 23.47
CA LYS A 318 37.73 -1.76 23.92
C LYS A 318 38.68 -0.72 23.29
N ARG A 319 38.84 0.40 24.01
CA ARG A 319 40.11 1.06 24.39
C ARG A 319 39.69 2.13 25.41
N GLY A 320 40.04 2.03 26.68
CA GLY A 320 41.40 1.97 27.19
C GLY A 320 41.75 3.37 27.72
N ARG A 321 41.54 3.56 29.02
CA ARG A 321 41.82 4.76 29.83
C ARG A 321 43.23 5.30 29.54
N ARG A 322 43.36 6.56 29.11
CA ARG A 322 44.59 7.34 29.30
C ARG A 322 44.24 8.80 29.58
N GLN A 323 44.60 9.22 30.79
CA GLN A 323 44.56 10.60 31.26
C GLN A 323 45.51 11.45 30.42
N GLN A 324 45.06 12.62 29.98
CA GLN A 324 45.93 13.78 29.74
C GLN A 324 45.25 15.02 30.31
N ARG A 325 46.02 15.75 31.12
CA ARG A 325 45.67 16.99 31.83
C ARG A 325 45.40 18.15 30.85
N PRO A 326 44.69 19.21 31.29
CA PRO A 326 44.31 20.32 30.44
C PRO A 326 45.46 21.32 30.26
N GLY A 327 45.89 21.52 29.02
CA GLY A 327 46.80 22.60 28.60
C GLY A 327 46.02 23.81 28.10
N ARG A 328 46.44 24.98 28.56
CA ARG A 328 45.78 26.30 28.48
C ARG A 328 46.43 27.16 27.40
N SER A 329 45.70 27.60 26.39
CA SER A 329 45.92 28.84 25.58
C SER A 329 44.91 28.85 24.42
N SER A 330 44.24 29.93 24.01
CA SER A 330 44.24 31.34 24.40
C SER A 330 42.97 31.97 23.84
N LYS A 331 42.26 32.74 24.67
CA LYS A 331 41.29 33.75 24.22
C LYS A 331 42.01 34.76 23.32
N LYS A 332 41.39 35.12 22.21
CA LYS A 332 41.52 36.48 21.65
C LYS A 332 40.13 37.03 21.41
N SER A 333 39.72 37.87 22.36
CA SER A 333 38.59 38.77 22.30
C SER A 333 38.92 39.94 21.36
N GLY A 334 37.98 40.28 20.49
CA GLY A 334 37.95 41.55 19.76
C GLY A 334 36.51 42.03 19.70
N ALA A 335 36.11 42.78 20.72
CA ALA A 335 34.84 43.48 20.75
C ALA A 335 34.90 44.69 19.81
N ARG A 336 33.86 44.91 19.02
CA ARG A 336 33.49 46.28 18.62
C ARG A 336 31.97 46.40 18.55
N ARG A 337 31.42 47.01 19.60
CA ARG A 337 30.15 47.73 19.59
C ARG A 337 30.18 48.76 18.46
N GLN A 338 29.11 48.85 17.69
CA GLN A 338 28.61 50.14 17.24
C GLN A 338 27.09 50.13 17.31
N GLN A 339 26.59 50.88 18.29
CA GLN A 339 25.25 51.46 18.30
C GLN A 339 25.18 52.48 17.17
N GLN A 340 24.06 52.48 16.45
CA GLN A 340 23.40 53.61 15.81
C GLN A 340 22.12 53.04 15.19
N GLN A 341 20.97 53.69 15.14
CA GLN A 341 20.36 54.82 15.83
C GLN A 341 18.92 54.77 15.29
N LYS A 342 17.89 54.93 16.13
CA LYS A 342 16.53 55.20 15.63
C LYS A 342 16.51 56.61 15.03
N PRO A 343 15.77 56.87 13.95
CA PRO A 343 15.08 58.13 13.80
C PRO A 343 13.66 58.00 14.37
N ALA A 344 13.36 58.89 15.29
CA ALA A 344 11.99 59.29 15.61
C ALA A 344 11.61 60.46 14.69
N GLY A 345 10.34 60.56 14.32
CA GLY A 345 9.73 61.85 14.00
C GLY A 345 8.82 61.89 12.76
N GLY A 346 7.55 62.25 13.02
CA GLY A 346 6.61 62.87 12.08
C GLY A 346 5.78 61.88 11.26
N GLY A 347 4.45 61.86 11.28
CA GLY A 347 3.49 62.89 11.61
C GLY A 347 2.70 63.27 10.36
N ALA A 348 1.37 63.22 10.48
CA ALA A 348 0.34 63.71 9.57
C ALA A 348 0.05 62.90 8.28
N GLY A 349 -1.23 62.59 8.11
CA GLY A 349 -1.84 61.85 7.00
C GLY A 349 -3.01 61.01 7.49
#